data_AF-A0A925RKD6-F1
#
_entry.id   AF-A0A925RKD6-F1
#
_cell.length_a   1.000
_cell.length_b   1.000
_cell.length_c   1.000
_cell.angle_alpha   90.00
_cell.angle_beta   90.00
_cell.angle_gamma   90.00
#
_symmetry.space_group_name_H-M   'P 1'
#
loop_
_entity.id
_entity.type
_entity.pdbx_description
1 polymer ?
#
loop_
_entity_poly.entity_id
_entity_poly.type
_entity_poly.pdbx_seq_one_letter_code
_entity_poly.pdbx_strand_id
1 'polypeptide(L)'
;MLALEEGEALVWCRGETHLLVPGALLLIEPGNVHRDLRKTPYRAVMVMMDVGLVTGLGESGDLQFMGSPFVWCPALNAAALALVAAVRA
;
A
#
# COMPACT_ATOMS: atom_id res chain seq x y z
N MET A 1 2.01 -1.28 -3.76
CA MET A 1 1.67 -0.80 -2.40
C MET A 1 1.94 0.69 -2.30
N LEU A 2 1.01 1.48 -1.77
CA LEU A 2 1.17 2.92 -1.51
C LEU A 2 1.18 3.17 0.01
N ALA A 3 2.18 3.90 0.49
CA ALA A 3 2.35 4.32 1.87
C ALA A 3 2.51 5.85 1.94
N LEU A 4 1.76 6.52 2.82
CA LEU A 4 1.94 7.96 3.07
C LEU A 4 3.03 8.19 4.11
N GLU A 5 3.96 9.10 3.80
CA GLU A 5 4.93 9.67 4.75
C GLU A 5 4.26 10.80 5.55
N GLU A 6 3.46 11.64 4.90
CA GLU A 6 2.77 12.80 5.49
C GLU A 6 1.46 13.09 4.75
N GLY A 7 0.51 13.78 5.40
CA GLY A 7 -0.75 14.20 4.80
C GLY A 7 -1.85 13.13 4.81
N GLU A 8 -2.91 13.35 4.04
CA GLU A 8 -4.04 12.43 3.91
C GLU A 8 -4.60 12.41 2.48
N ALA A 9 -5.11 11.25 2.07
CA ALA A 9 -5.75 11.07 0.78
C ALA A 9 -6.99 10.18 0.90
N LEU A 10 -8.11 10.64 0.37
CA LEU A 10 -9.30 9.82 0.16
C LEU A 10 -9.18 9.19 -1.23
N VAL A 11 -9.14 7.86 -1.29
CA VAL A 11 -8.88 7.10 -2.51
C VAL A 11 -10.01 6.11 -2.75
N TRP A 12 -10.43 5.98 -4.00
CA TRP A 12 -11.33 4.92 -4.43
C TRP A 12 -10.52 3.76 -5.01
N CYS A 13 -10.76 2.53 -4.58
CA CYS A 13 -10.16 1.33 -5.13
C CYS A 13 -11.15 0.16 -5.03
N ARG A 14 -11.26 -0.66 -6.08
CA ARG A 14 -12.15 -1.84 -6.13
C ARG A 14 -13.61 -1.58 -5.73
N GLY A 15 -14.17 -0.42 -6.07
CA GLY A 15 -15.56 -0.10 -5.72
C GLY A 15 -15.73 0.60 -4.37
N GLU A 16 -14.71 0.62 -3.54
CA GLU A 16 -14.77 1.17 -2.18
C GLU A 16 -13.94 2.44 -2.04
N THR A 17 -14.30 3.26 -1.05
CA THR A 17 -13.56 4.47 -0.70
C THR A 17 -12.79 4.25 0.59
N HIS A 18 -11.52 4.64 0.60
CA HIS A 18 -10.61 4.46 1.72
C HIS A 18 -9.92 5.77 2.07
N LEU A 19 -9.78 6.05 3.36
CA LEU A 19 -8.96 7.15 3.85
C LEU A 19 -7.54 6.63 4.11
N LEU A 20 -6.59 7.14 3.34
CA LEU A 20 -5.16 6.94 3.56
C LEU A 20 -4.63 8.04 4.47
N VAL A 21 -4.02 7.62 5.56
CA VAL A 21 -3.23 8.43 6.50
C VAL A 21 -1.91 7.68 6.76
N PRO A 22 -0.88 8.32 7.34
CA PRO A 22 0.35 7.61 7.70
C PRO A 22 0.06 6.37 8.56
N GLY A 23 0.67 5.23 8.20
CA GLY A 23 0.37 3.91 8.79
C GLY A 23 -0.64 3.06 8.02
N ALA A 24 -1.48 3.67 7.16
CA ALA A 24 -2.32 2.95 6.22
C ALA A 24 -1.51 2.48 5.00
N LEU A 25 -1.92 1.36 4.41
CA LEU A 25 -1.38 0.82 3.17
C LEU A 25 -2.50 0.54 2.18
N LEU A 26 -2.32 1.04 0.96
CA LEU A 26 -3.15 0.64 -0.18
C LEU A 26 -2.42 -0.44 -0.98
N LEU A 27 -3.01 -1.63 -1.05
CA LEU A 27 -2.60 -2.74 -1.89
C LEU A 27 -3.30 -2.63 -3.25
N ILE A 28 -2.48 -2.44 -4.28
CA ILE A 28 -2.93 -2.33 -5.66
C ILE A 28 -2.37 -3.55 -6.39
N GLU A 29 -3.23 -4.51 -6.69
CA GLU A 29 -2.89 -5.65 -7.53
C GLU A 29 -2.90 -5.26 -9.01
N PRO A 30 -2.17 -6.01 -9.87
CA PRO A 30 -2.23 -5.82 -11.31
C PRO A 30 -3.68 -5.82 -11.82
N GLY A 31 -4.04 -4.80 -12.61
CA GLY A 31 -5.39 -4.63 -13.16
C GLY A 31 -6.38 -3.88 -12.25
N ASN A 32 -6.06 -3.66 -10.97
CA ASN A 32 -6.88 -2.79 -10.14
C ASN A 32 -6.82 -1.35 -10.64
N VAL A 33 -7.99 -0.73 -10.78
CA VAL A 33 -8.11 0.72 -10.93
C VAL A 33 -8.20 1.35 -9.54
N HIS A 34 -7.42 2.40 -9.31
CA HIS A 34 -7.55 3.26 -8.14
C HIS A 34 -7.58 4.73 -8.57
N ARG A 35 -8.22 5.58 -7.77
CA ARG A 35 -8.38 7.00 -8.07
C ARG A 35 -8.34 7.85 -6.79
N ASP A 36 -7.53 8.89 -6.79
CA ASP A 36 -7.61 9.94 -5.76
C ASP A 36 -8.94 10.71 -5.90
N LEU A 37 -9.75 10.71 -4.84
CA LEU A 37 -10.99 11.49 -4.78
C LEU A 37 -10.76 12.87 -4.15
N ARG A 38 -9.96 12.92 -3.09
CA ARG A 38 -9.56 14.15 -2.39
C ARG A 38 -8.19 13.96 -1.76
N LYS A 39 -7.37 15.00 -1.74
CA LYS A 39 -6.07 14.97 -1.08
C LYS A 39 -5.71 16.30 -0.45
N THR A 40 -5.06 16.25 0.69
CA THR A 40 -4.19 17.34 1.15
C THR A 40 -2.84 17.21 0.47
N PRO A 41 -1.96 18.24 0.50
CA PRO A 41 -0.56 18.03 0.12
C PRO A 41 -0.01 16.86 0.94
N TYR A 42 0.40 15.79 0.25
CA TYR A 42 0.93 14.60 0.88
C TYR A 42 2.25 14.22 0.23
N ARG A 43 3.04 13.46 0.98
CA ARG A 43 4.23 12.79 0.48
C ARG A 43 4.01 11.29 0.62
N ALA A 44 4.29 10.55 -0.44
CA ALA A 44 4.03 9.12 -0.48
C ALA A 44 5.16 8.35 -1.12
N VAL A 45 5.26 7.10 -0.71
CA VAL A 45 6.14 6.08 -1.28
C VAL A 45 5.27 5.02 -1.92
N MET A 46 5.57 4.71 -3.18
CA MET A 46 4.98 3.58 -3.88
C MET A 46 6.02 2.48 -4.05
N VAL A 47 5.72 1.30 -3.51
CA VAL A 47 6.53 0.09 -3.66
C VAL A 47 5.82 -0.83 -4.64
N MET A 48 6.46 -1.13 -5.77
CA MET A 48 6.04 -2.17 -6.70
C MET A 48 6.85 -3.42 -6.42
N MET A 49 6.17 -4.53 -6.16
CA MET A 49 6.80 -5.82 -5.92
C MET A 49 6.48 -6.75 -7.10
N ASP A 50 7.46 -7.51 -7.55
CA ASP A 50 7.23 -8.55 -8.54
C ASP A 50 6.31 -9.64 -7.95
N VAL A 51 5.31 -10.07 -8.73
CA VAL A 51 4.33 -11.06 -8.26
C VAL A 51 4.98 -12.40 -7.89
N GLY A 52 6.08 -12.78 -8.56
CA GLY A 52 6.85 -13.98 -8.27
C GLY A 52 7.56 -13.94 -6.90
N LEU A 53 7.89 -12.74 -6.41
CA LEU A 53 8.45 -12.57 -5.06
C LEU A 53 7.37 -12.65 -3.98
N VAL A 54 6.12 -12.33 -4.32
CA VAL A 54 4.98 -12.41 -3.39
C VAL A 54 4.44 -13.84 -3.30
N THR A 55 4.38 -14.57 -4.42
CA THR A 55 3.94 -15.97 -4.44
C THR A 55 4.93 -16.92 -3.76
N GLY A 56 6.23 -16.62 -3.79
CA GLY A 56 7.26 -17.37 -3.07
C GLY A 56 7.16 -17.27 -1.53
N LEU A 57 6.38 -16.32 -1.00
CA LEU A 57 6.05 -16.20 0.43
C LEU A 57 4.76 -16.96 0.80
N GLY A 58 4.10 -17.60 -0.18
CA GLY A 58 2.71 -18.06 -0.09
C GLY A 58 2.48 -19.56 0.09
N GLU A 59 3.50 -20.35 0.46
CA GLU A 59 3.25 -21.76 0.84
C GLU A 59 2.64 -21.91 2.25
N SER A 60 2.67 -20.85 3.06
CA SER A 60 1.86 -20.76 4.28
C SER A 60 0.51 -20.12 3.94
N GLY A 61 -0.59 -20.85 4.17
CA GLY A 61 -1.98 -20.48 3.88
C GLY A 61 -2.54 -19.20 4.57
N ASP A 62 -1.67 -18.29 4.98
CA ASP A 62 -1.95 -17.02 5.66
C ASP A 62 -1.97 -15.79 4.72
N LEU A 63 -1.75 -15.96 3.40
CA LEU A 63 -1.92 -14.88 2.41
C LEU A 63 -3.40 -14.57 2.10
N GLN A 64 -4.28 -14.60 3.09
CA GLN A 64 -5.64 -14.05 3.02
C GLN A 64 -5.67 -12.50 2.98
N PHE A 65 -4.53 -11.84 2.75
CA PHE A 65 -4.45 -10.39 2.54
C PHE A 65 -5.10 -9.91 1.23
N MET A 66 -5.51 -10.82 0.34
CA MET A 66 -6.04 -10.47 -0.99
C MET A 66 -7.52 -10.04 -1.02
N GLY A 67 -8.23 -10.06 0.11
CA GLY A 67 -9.64 -9.68 0.17
C GLY A 67 -9.88 -8.17 0.13
N SER A 68 -9.04 -7.39 0.82
CA SER A 68 -9.21 -5.94 0.93
C SER A 68 -8.05 -5.18 0.29
N PRO A 69 -8.30 -4.20 -0.59
CA PRO A 69 -7.25 -3.35 -1.15
C PRO A 69 -6.63 -2.43 -0.09
N PHE A 70 -7.18 -2.39 1.12
CA PHE A 70 -6.75 -1.53 2.20
C PHE A 70 -6.34 -2.36 3.42
N VAL A 71 -5.14 -2.09 3.93
CA VAL A 71 -4.63 -2.74 5.14
C VAL A 71 -4.09 -1.69 6.09
N TRP A 72 -4.56 -1.73 7.35
CA TRP A 72 -3.94 -0.99 8.44
C TRP A 72 -2.84 -1.83 9.06
N CYS A 73 -1.58 -1.55 8.70
CA CYS A 73 -0.42 -2.27 9.24
C CYS A 73 0.76 -1.32 9.44
N PRO A 74 0.87 -0.66 10.62
CA PRO A 74 1.94 0.28 10.91
C PRO A 74 3.35 -0.34 10.80
N ALA A 75 3.49 -1.61 11.18
CA ALA A 75 4.77 -2.32 11.10
C ALA A 75 5.24 -2.52 9.65
N LEU A 76 4.34 -2.98 8.76
CA LEU A 76 4.65 -3.14 7.34
C LEU A 76 4.87 -1.78 6.66
N ASN A 77 4.11 -0.75 7.05
CA ASN A 77 4.31 0.61 6.57
C ASN A 77 5.71 1.13 6.94
N ALA A 78 6.13 0.99 8.20
CA ALA A 78 7.46 1.38 8.66
C ALA A 78 8.57 0.61 7.92
N ALA A 79 8.41 -0.70 7.71
CA ALA A 79 9.38 -1.51 6.97
C ALA A 79 9.51 -1.05 5.50
N ALA A 80 8.39 -0.74 4.85
CA ALA A 80 8.39 -0.24 3.47
C ALA A 80 9.08 1.14 3.34
N LEU A 81 8.81 2.05 4.28
CA LEU A 81 9.47 3.35 4.31
C LEU A 81 10.98 3.22 4.55
N ALA A 82 11.39 2.34 5.47
CA ALA A 82 12.81 2.05 5.74
C ALA A 82 13.53 1.49 4.50
N LEU A 83 12.90 0.56 3.77
CA LEU A 83 13.45 0.01 2.54
C LEU A 83 13.69 1.10 1.48
N VAL A 84 12.71 1.99 1.28
CA VAL A 84 12.84 3.06 0.29
C VAL A 84 13.88 4.11 0.71
N ALA A 85 14.00 4.40 2.00
CA ALA A 85 15.08 5.24 2.50
C ALA A 85 16.46 4.64 2.21
N ALA A 86 16.62 3.32 2.40
CA ALA A 86 17.89 2.62 2.13
C ALA A 86 18.27 2.61 0.63
N VAL A 87 17.30 2.50 -0.28
CA VAL A 87 17.55 2.51 -1.73
C VAL A 87 17.89 3.91 -2.26
N ARG A 88 17.43 4.96 -1.59
CA ARG A 88 17.69 6.36 -1.99
C ARG A 88 19.05 6.91 -1.54
N ALA A 89 19.72 6.24 -0.60
CA ALA A 89 21.02 6.63 -0.06
C ALA A 89 22.17 6.25 -1.00
#